data_AF-A0A538GCG4-F1
#
_entry.id   AF-A0A538GCG4-F1
#
_cell.length_a   1.000
_cell.length_b   1.000
_cell.length_c   1.000
_cell.angle_alpha   90.00
_cell.angle_beta   90.00
_cell.angle_gamma   90.00
#
_symmetry.space_group_name_H-M   'P 1'
#
loop_
_entity.id
_entity.type
_entity.pdbx_description
1 polymer ?
#
loop_
_entity_poly.entity_id
_entity_poly.type
_entity_poly.pdbx_seq_one_letter_code
_entity_poly.pdbx_strand_id
1 'polypeptide(L)'
;MGVRRVQAEDVFREANERIGEKARELELQQPIPFLCECSNKRCFAHMLLTLEQYAEARSDPQRYLTIAGHEVEGAIVIAKDDRFALAEKI
;
A
#
# COMPACT_ATOMS: atom_id res chain seq x y z
N MET A 1 4.56 -20.32 -22.50
CA MET A 1 4.16 -20.25 -21.07
C MET A 1 4.70 -18.94 -20.51
N GLY A 2 3.84 -17.94 -20.29
CA GLY A 2 4.25 -16.64 -19.75
C GLY A 2 4.55 -16.78 -18.26
N VAL A 3 5.76 -16.42 -17.84
CA VAL A 3 6.10 -16.29 -16.43
C VAL A 3 5.25 -15.14 -15.88
N ARG A 4 4.32 -15.43 -14.96
CA ARG A 4 3.59 -14.39 -14.22
C ARG A 4 4.63 -13.63 -13.39
N ARG A 5 5.03 -12.45 -13.83
CA ARG A 5 5.95 -11.60 -13.07
C ARG A 5 5.17 -11.11 -11.84
N VAL A 6 5.63 -11.51 -10.66
CA VAL A 6 5.20 -10.88 -9.41
C VAL A 6 5.71 -9.45 -9.44
N GLN A 7 4.79 -8.48 -9.37
CA GLN A 7 5.14 -7.07 -9.34
C GLN A 7 5.53 -6.67 -7.91
N ALA A 8 6.37 -5.64 -7.77
CA ALA A 8 6.92 -5.27 -6.47
C ALA A 8 5.81 -4.84 -5.49
N GLU A 9 4.89 -4.05 -6.01
CA GLU A 9 3.70 -3.55 -5.33
C GLU A 9 2.81 -4.67 -4.79
N ASP A 10 2.74 -5.82 -5.46
CA ASP A 10 1.94 -6.97 -5.01
C ASP A 10 2.60 -7.66 -3.79
N VAL A 11 3.94 -7.65 -3.71
CA VAL A 11 4.68 -8.17 -2.55
C VAL A 11 4.50 -7.25 -1.34
N PHE A 12 4.59 -5.93 -1.54
CA PHE A 12 4.39 -4.96 -0.45
C PHE A 12 2.95 -5.01 0.08
N ARG A 13 1.97 -5.21 -0.81
CA ARG A 13 0.57 -5.43 -0.46
C ARG A 13 0.39 -6.64 0.45
N GLU A 14 0.95 -7.79 0.09
CA GLU A 14 0.85 -9.00 0.93
C GLU A 14 1.46 -8.77 2.32
N ALA A 15 2.60 -8.07 2.39
CA ALA A 15 3.22 -7.71 3.67
C ALA A 15 2.32 -6.77 4.49
N ASN A 16 1.69 -5.78 3.86
CA ASN A 16 0.77 -4.85 4.53
C ASN A 16 -0.52 -5.54 5.01
N GLU A 17 -1.05 -6.51 4.26
CA GLU A 17 -2.17 -7.34 4.70
C GLU A 17 -1.84 -8.06 6.01
N ARG A 18 -0.65 -8.67 6.11
CA ARG A 18 -0.18 -9.33 7.34
C ARG A 18 0.01 -8.36 8.49
N ILE A 19 0.48 -7.14 8.22
CA ILE A 19 0.57 -6.07 9.24
C ILE A 19 -0.83 -5.70 9.74
N GLY A 20 -1.78 -5.47 8.83
CA GLY A 20 -3.16 -5.12 9.15
C GLY A 20 -3.90 -6.22 9.93
N GLU A 21 -3.70 -7.49 9.56
CA GLU A 21 -4.23 -8.64 10.31
C GLU A 21 -3.70 -8.67 11.74
N LYS A 22 -2.38 -8.56 11.94
CA LYS A 22 -1.78 -8.56 13.28
C LYS A 22 -2.18 -7.35 14.11
N ALA A 23 -2.27 -6.18 13.51
CA ALA A 23 -2.74 -5.01 14.20
C ALA A 23 -4.21 -5.13 14.65
N ARG A 24 -5.06 -5.77 13.83
CA ARG A 24 -6.44 -6.07 14.19
C ARG A 24 -6.53 -7.08 15.34
N GLU A 25 -5.74 -8.15 15.28
CA GLU A 25 -5.66 -9.15 16.38
C GLU A 25 -5.22 -8.53 17.71
N LEU A 26 -4.34 -7.53 17.66
CA LEU A 26 -3.82 -6.82 18.84
C LEU A 26 -4.69 -5.61 19.23
N GLU A 27 -5.80 -5.37 18.54
CA GLU A 27 -6.72 -4.25 18.79
C GLU A 27 -6.03 -2.87 18.81
N LEU A 28 -5.02 -2.69 17.95
CA LEU A 28 -4.29 -1.42 17.87
C LEU A 28 -5.20 -0.33 17.29
N GLN A 29 -5.28 0.81 17.99
CA GLN A 29 -6.09 1.96 17.58
C GLN A 29 -5.24 3.14 17.10
N GLN A 30 -3.96 3.17 17.48
CA GLN A 30 -3.02 4.18 17.04
C GLN A 30 -2.56 3.92 15.60
N PRO A 31 -2.14 4.96 14.86
CA PRO A 31 -1.47 4.77 13.58
C PRO A 31 -0.24 3.87 13.70
N ILE A 32 -0.10 2.94 12.76
CA ILE A 32 1.01 1.99 12.67
C ILE A 32 1.70 2.10 11.32
N PRO A 33 2.96 1.64 11.20
CA PRO A 33 3.66 1.68 9.93
C PRO A 33 3.12 0.63 8.94
N PHE A 34 2.70 1.10 7.76
CA PHE A 34 2.48 0.30 6.56
C PHE A 34 3.56 0.62 5.53
N LEU A 35 3.99 -0.38 4.77
CA LEU A 35 4.99 -0.24 3.71
C LEU A 35 4.43 0.54 2.52
N CYS A 36 5.28 1.33 1.87
CA CYS A 36 4.96 1.97 0.60
C CYS A 36 4.86 0.94 -0.53
N GLU A 37 3.71 0.86 -1.20
CA GLU A 37 3.38 -0.14 -2.23
C GLU A 37 3.77 0.31 -3.64
N CYS A 38 4.81 1.14 -3.77
CA CYS A 38 5.29 1.62 -5.06
C CYS A 38 6.01 0.52 -5.85
N SER A 39 6.19 0.70 -7.16
CA SER A 39 6.86 -0.29 -8.01
C SER A 39 8.39 -0.34 -7.84
N ASN A 40 8.95 0.48 -6.93
CA ASN A 40 10.36 0.42 -6.59
C ASN A 40 10.67 -0.72 -5.60
N LYS A 41 11.30 -1.79 -6.11
CA LYS A 41 11.74 -2.97 -5.33
C LYS A 41 12.71 -2.68 -4.17
N ARG A 42 13.31 -1.49 -4.14
CA ARG A 42 14.24 -1.05 -3.09
C ARG A 42 13.62 0.03 -2.19
N CYS A 43 12.30 0.16 -2.20
CA CYS A 43 11.61 1.08 -1.30
C CYS A 43 11.57 0.50 0.12
N PHE A 44 12.01 1.30 1.09
CA PHE A 44 11.92 0.99 2.53
C PHE A 44 11.08 2.05 3.27
N ALA A 45 10.39 2.92 2.53
CA ALA A 45 9.53 3.93 3.11
C ALA A 45 8.26 3.31 3.69
N HIS A 46 7.73 3.93 4.73
CA HIS A 46 6.50 3.54 5.38
C HIS A 46 5.63 4.75 5.67
N MET A 47 4.33 4.52 5.78
CA MET A 47 3.29 5.50 6.11
C MET A 47 2.68 5.11 7.44
N LEU A 48 2.47 6.09 8.32
CA LEU A 48 1.70 5.88 9.54
C LEU A 48 0.21 6.04 9.23
N LEU A 49 -0.54 4.94 9.31
CA LEU A 49 -1.97 4.89 9.01
C LEU A 49 -2.71 4.14 10.11
N THR A 50 -3.96 4.51 10.36
CA THR A 50 -4.86 3.65 11.15
C THR A 50 -5.30 2.44 10.33
N LEU A 51 -5.83 1.42 11.00
CA LEU A 51 -6.39 0.24 10.35
C LEU A 51 -7.52 0.59 9.38
N GLU A 52 -8.35 1.57 9.75
CA GLU A 52 -9.49 2.04 8.95
C GLU A 52 -9.01 2.71 7.67
N GLN A 53 -8.01 3.60 7.75
CA GLN A 53 -7.44 4.27 6.58
C GLN A 53 -6.83 3.26 5.59
N TYR A 54 -6.10 2.27 6.11
CA TYR A 54 -5.54 1.22 5.26
C TYR A 54 -6.65 0.35 4.63
N ALA A 55 -7.66 -0.04 5.41
CA ALA A 55 -8.78 -0.84 4.92
C ALA A 55 -9.61 -0.11 3.85
N GLU A 56 -9.84 1.19 4.00
CA GLU A 56 -10.53 2.02 3.01
C GLU A 56 -9.75 2.09 1.70
N ALA A 57 -8.44 2.38 1.77
CA ALA A 57 -7.59 2.39 0.58
C ALA A 57 -7.59 1.02 -0.13
N ARG A 58 -7.64 -0.07 0.64
CA ARG A 58 -7.65 -1.45 0.14
C ARG A 58 -9.04 -2.01 -0.16
N SER A 59 -10.09 -1.19 -0.11
CA SER A 59 -11.45 -1.61 -0.49
C SER A 59 -11.53 -2.05 -1.96
N ASP A 60 -10.59 -1.62 -2.79
CA ASP A 60 -10.46 -1.99 -4.20
C ASP A 60 -9.11 -2.71 -4.43
N PRO A 61 -9.09 -3.90 -5.08
CA PRO A 61 -7.86 -4.60 -5.38
C PRO A 61 -6.94 -3.85 -6.36
N GLN A 62 -7.44 -2.90 -7.17
CA GLN A 62 -6.62 -2.12 -8.10
C GLN A 62 -5.93 -0.93 -7.44
N ARG A 63 -6.22 -0.65 -6.16
CA ARG A 63 -5.66 0.49 -5.42
C ARG A 63 -4.42 0.12 -4.61
N TYR A 64 -3.47 1.05 -4.57
CA TYR A 64 -2.18 0.93 -3.91
C TYR A 64 -1.85 2.21 -3.14
N LEU A 65 -1.28 2.07 -1.94
CA LEU A 65 -0.85 3.21 -1.11
C LEU A 65 0.65 3.45 -1.24
N THR A 66 1.05 4.68 -1.56
CA THR A 66 2.46 5.09 -1.65
C THR A 66 2.73 6.33 -0.82
N ILE A 67 4.00 6.56 -0.42
CA ILE A 67 4.38 7.88 0.07
C ILE A 67 4.26 8.91 -1.06
N ALA A 68 4.06 10.18 -0.71
CA ALA A 68 3.94 11.25 -1.68
C ALA A 68 5.14 11.26 -2.66
N GLY A 69 4.86 11.31 -3.96
CA GLY A 69 5.87 11.32 -5.03
C GLY A 69 6.36 9.94 -5.49
N HIS A 70 5.92 8.85 -4.86
CA HIS A 70 6.23 7.49 -5.32
C HIS A 70 5.10 6.94 -6.22
N GLU A 71 5.49 6.22 -7.27
CA GLU A 71 4.58 5.77 -8.33
C GLU A 71 4.43 4.25 -8.37
N VAL A 72 3.28 3.80 -8.89
CA VAL A 72 2.99 2.42 -9.23
C VAL A 72 2.90 2.32 -10.75
N GLU A 73 3.64 1.40 -11.35
CA GLU A 73 3.67 1.21 -12.79
C GLU A 73 2.27 0.81 -13.30
N GLY A 74 1.78 1.54 -14.31
CA GLY A 74 0.43 1.33 -14.87
C GLY A 74 -0.72 1.84 -14.01
N ALA A 75 -0.45 2.66 -13.00
CA ALA A 75 -1.47 3.28 -12.16
C ALA A 75 -1.54 4.81 -12.32
N ILE A 76 -2.69 5.37 -11.99
CA ILE A 76 -2.90 6.82 -11.86
C ILE A 76 -3.15 7.19 -10.40
N VAL A 77 -2.68 8.36 -9.97
CA VAL A 77 -2.95 8.87 -8.63
C VAL A 77 -4.37 9.43 -8.59
N ILE A 78 -5.23 8.87 -7.74
CA ILE A 78 -6.64 9.26 -7.58
C ILE A 78 -6.89 10.13 -6.35
N ALA A 79 -6.00 10.06 -5.35
CA ALA A 79 -6.00 10.94 -4.19
C ALA A 79 -4.57 11.13 -3.68
N LYS A 80 -4.27 12.29 -3.08
CA LYS A 80 -2.98 12.56 -2.43
C LYS A 80 -3.09 13.63 -1.36
N ASP A 81 -2.27 13.52 -0.33
CA ASP A 81 -1.92 14.60 0.59
C ASP A 81 -0.38 14.81 0.60
N ASP A 82 0.13 15.60 1.53
CA ASP A 82 1.57 15.87 1.65
C ASP A 82 2.38 14.65 2.13
N ARG A 83 1.73 13.59 2.61
CA ARG A 83 2.35 12.42 3.24
C ARG A 83 2.22 11.17 2.37
N PHE A 84 1.06 10.93 1.77
CA PHE A 84 0.77 9.73 1.00
C PHE A 84 -0.12 9.99 -0.23
N ALA A 85 -0.09 9.05 -1.16
CA ALA A 85 -0.89 9.01 -2.35
C ALA A 85 -1.59 7.66 -2.48
N LEU A 86 -2.80 7.70 -3.06
CA LEU A 86 -3.58 6.53 -3.44
C LEU A 86 -3.55 6.43 -4.97
N ALA A 87 -2.97 5.35 -5.48
CA ALA A 87 -2.87 5.08 -6.92
C ALA A 87 -3.78 3.91 -7.31
N GLU A 88 -4.40 3.97 -8.49
CA GLU A 88 -5.30 2.96 -9.02
C GLU A 88 -4.82 2.47 -10.39
N LYS A 89 -4.64 1.16 -10.55
CA LYS A 89 -4.22 0.54 -11.81
C LYS A 89 -5.36 0.51 -12.83
N ILE A 90 -5.01 0.75 -14.10
CA ILE A 90 -5.94 0.76 -15.24
C ILE A 90 -5.73 -0.48 -16.11
#